data_AF-A0A8X6S0R2-F1
#
_entry.id   AF-A0A8X6S0R2-F1
#
_cell.length_a   1.000
_cell.length_b   1.000
_cell.length_c   1.000
_cell.angle_alpha   90.00
_cell.angle_beta   90.00
_cell.angle_gamma   90.00
#
_symmetry.space_group_name_H-M   'P 1'
#
loop_
_entity.id
_entity.type
_entity.pdbx_description
1 polymer ?
#
loop_
_entity_poly.entity_id
_entity_poly.type
_entity_poly.pdbx_seq_one_letter_code
_entity_poly.pdbx_strand_id
1 'polypeptide(L)'
;MGTRIRRLKTKMRGQKLSDGKPLCGRNRLTEAEIDRLQAYYGLAIRRNLCSVKDMQPAIWAIFLHKLSTDGKPQHGFCPSDTDTWCKFKKAELLGETYHHKKKIVYLWMLWRP
;
A
#
# COMPACT_ATOMS: atom_id res chain seq x y z
N MET A 1 -1.84 13.22 4.54
CA MET A 1 -2.40 12.13 3.70
C MET A 1 -3.77 11.63 4.18
N GLY A 2 -3.93 11.16 5.43
CA GLY A 2 -5.16 10.48 5.86
C GLY A 2 -6.47 11.27 5.73
N THR A 3 -6.48 12.57 6.05
CA THR A 3 -7.67 13.42 5.90
C THR A 3 -8.19 13.45 4.46
N ARG A 4 -7.30 13.49 3.46
CA ARG A 4 -7.67 13.45 2.03
C ARG A 4 -8.31 12.11 1.68
N ILE A 5 -7.75 11.01 2.18
CA ILE A 5 -8.29 9.66 1.95
C ILE A 5 -9.68 9.52 2.59
N ARG A 6 -9.87 10.02 3.81
CA ARG A 6 -11.18 10.05 4.50
C ARG A 6 -12.21 10.90 3.75
N ARG A 7 -11.82 12.08 3.27
CA ARG A 7 -12.69 12.92 2.44
C ARG A 7 -13.12 12.21 1.15
N LEU A 8 -12.19 11.53 0.46
CA LEU A 8 -12.53 10.74 -0.73
C LEU A 8 -13.52 9.62 -0.36
N LYS A 9 -13.26 8.91 0.74
CA LYS A 9 -14.15 7.85 1.23
C LYS A 9 -15.56 8.37 1.48
N THR A 10 -15.70 9.54 2.10
CA THR A 10 -17.00 10.18 2.32
C THR A 10 -17.66 10.58 1.00
N LYS A 11 -16.92 11.18 0.06
CA LYS A 11 -17.42 11.58 -1.27
C LYS A 11 -17.92 10.38 -2.10
N MET A 12 -17.27 9.23 -1.97
CA MET A 12 -17.63 8.01 -2.71
C MET A 12 -18.67 7.14 -1.99
N ARG A 13 -19.22 7.60 -0.85
CA ARG A 13 -20.25 6.85 -0.13
C ARG A 13 -21.49 6.68 -1.01
N GLY A 14 -22.00 5.46 -1.09
CA GLY A 14 -23.15 5.11 -1.93
C GLY A 14 -22.81 4.86 -3.41
N GLN A 15 -21.60 5.22 -3.86
CA GLN A 15 -21.14 4.91 -5.22
C GLN A 15 -20.54 3.52 -5.28
N LYS A 16 -20.82 2.82 -6.38
CA LYS A 16 -20.22 1.52 -6.70
C LYS A 16 -19.04 1.73 -7.63
N LEU A 17 -17.99 0.96 -7.40
CA LEU A 17 -16.83 0.89 -8.27
C LEU A 17 -17.16 0.04 -9.51
N SER A 18 -16.20 -0.09 -10.42
CA SER A 18 -16.39 -0.86 -11.67
C SER A 18 -16.73 -2.34 -11.45
N ASP A 19 -16.47 -2.87 -10.26
CA ASP A 19 -16.82 -4.23 -9.84
C ASP A 19 -18.17 -4.33 -9.11
N GLY A 20 -18.98 -3.26 -9.15
CA GLY A 20 -20.30 -3.20 -8.52
C GLY A 20 -20.27 -3.11 -6.98
N LYS A 21 -19.08 -3.01 -6.36
CA LYS A 21 -18.92 -3.00 -4.91
C LYS A 21 -18.58 -1.60 -4.39
N PRO A 22 -18.93 -1.28 -3.13
CA PRO A 22 -18.55 -0.01 -2.51
C PRO A 22 -17.04 0.09 -2.29
N LEU A 23 -16.55 1.33 -2.12
CA LEU A 23 -15.14 1.62 -1.81
C LEU A 23 -14.68 1.07 -0.46
N CYS A 24 -15.62 0.90 0.48
CA CYS A 24 -15.37 0.39 1.83
C CYS A 24 -15.93 -1.02 2.04
N GLY A 25 -15.49 -1.70 3.10
CA GLY A 25 -15.93 -3.06 3.44
C GLY A 25 -14.79 -4.06 3.57
N ARG A 26 -15.12 -5.36 3.63
CA ARG A 26 -14.13 -6.43 3.77
C ARG A 26 -13.19 -6.45 2.56
N ASN A 27 -11.88 -6.48 2.80
CA ASN A 27 -10.83 -6.42 1.77
C ASN A 27 -10.87 -5.13 0.92
N ARG A 28 -11.30 -4.02 1.52
CA ARG A 28 -11.41 -2.70 0.88
C ARG A 28 -10.79 -1.62 1.76
N LEU A 29 -10.95 -0.35 1.38
CA LEU A 29 -10.45 0.78 2.14
C LEU A 29 -11.28 0.99 3.42
N THR A 30 -10.83 0.43 4.54
CA THR A 30 -11.41 0.60 5.88
C THR A 30 -10.71 1.72 6.66
N GLU A 31 -11.30 2.21 7.76
CA GLU A 31 -10.62 3.19 8.62
C GLU A 31 -9.29 2.65 9.16
N ALA A 32 -9.29 1.42 9.67
CA ALA A 32 -8.07 0.77 10.15
C ALA A 32 -6.99 0.66 9.06
N GLU A 33 -7.38 0.48 7.80
CA GLU A 33 -6.43 0.43 6.69
C GLU A 33 -5.89 1.84 6.36
N ILE A 34 -6.71 2.87 6.45
CA ILE A 34 -6.26 4.27 6.34
C ILE A 34 -5.25 4.59 7.44
N ASP A 35 -5.51 4.16 8.68
CA ASP A 35 -4.60 4.37 9.81
C ASP A 35 -3.25 3.67 9.60
N ARG A 36 -3.27 2.41 9.13
CA ARG A 36 -2.04 1.68 8.77
C ARG A 36 -1.26 2.39 7.67
N LEU A 37 -1.93 2.84 6.61
CA LEU A 37 -1.29 3.58 5.52
C LEU A 37 -0.64 4.87 6.05
N GLN A 38 -1.32 5.61 6.93
CA GLN A 38 -0.75 6.80 7.56
C GLN A 38 0.47 6.48 8.42
N ALA A 39 0.39 5.42 9.23
CA ALA A 39 1.50 5.00 10.08
C ALA A 39 2.73 4.63 9.25
N TYR A 40 2.56 3.83 8.19
CA TYR A 40 3.65 3.46 7.29
C TYR A 40 4.22 4.66 6.54
N TYR A 41 3.36 5.57 6.07
CA TYR A 41 3.81 6.78 5.40
C TYR A 41 4.69 7.64 6.33
N GLY A 42 4.24 7.86 7.57
CA GLY A 42 5.04 8.56 8.57
C GLY A 42 6.34 7.83 8.93
N LEU A 43 6.32 6.50 8.98
CA LEU A 43 7.51 5.68 9.23
C LEU A 43 8.54 5.81 8.10
N ALA A 44 8.10 5.80 6.84
CA ALA A 44 8.97 5.99 5.67
C ALA A 44 9.68 7.35 5.70
N ILE A 45 8.97 8.41 6.11
CA ILE A 45 9.58 9.74 6.29
C ILE A 45 10.60 9.72 7.44
N ARG A 46 10.20 9.23 8.63
CA ARG A 46 11.08 9.23 9.81
C ARG A 46 12.36 8.40 9.63
N ARG A 47 12.29 7.31 8.86
CA ARG A 47 13.47 6.48 8.55
C ARG A 47 14.42 7.09 7.52
N ASN A 48 13.97 8.10 6.78
CA ASN A 48 14.73 8.71 5.67
C ASN A 48 14.85 10.24 5.83
N LEU A 49 14.94 10.76 7.06
CA LEU A 49 14.97 12.20 7.34
C LEU A 49 16.11 12.94 6.63
N CYS A 50 17.25 12.27 6.44
CA CYS A 50 18.46 12.86 5.87
C CYS A 50 18.54 12.72 4.34
N SER A 51 17.58 12.04 3.68
CA SER A 51 17.66 11.77 2.25
C SER A 51 16.27 11.72 1.61
N VAL A 52 15.93 12.80 0.89
CA VAL A 52 14.71 12.85 0.07
C VAL A 52 14.75 11.78 -1.04
N LYS A 53 15.95 11.50 -1.56
CA LYS A 53 16.18 10.49 -2.60
C LYS A 53 15.78 9.08 -2.12
N ASP A 54 16.00 8.76 -0.85
CA ASP A 54 15.65 7.46 -0.27
C ASP A 54 14.22 7.46 0.31
N MET A 55 13.72 8.62 0.71
CA MET A 55 12.34 8.77 1.19
C MET A 55 11.31 8.48 0.10
N GLN A 56 11.53 8.96 -1.13
CA GLN A 56 10.62 8.77 -2.25
C GLN A 56 10.34 7.27 -2.56
N PRO A 57 11.36 6.41 -2.80
CA PRO A 57 11.12 4.99 -3.04
C PRO A 57 10.52 4.29 -1.81
N ALA A 58 10.89 4.67 -0.59
CA ALA A 58 10.28 4.12 0.62
C ALA A 58 8.77 4.40 0.71
N ILE A 59 8.33 5.60 0.31
CA ILE A 59 6.91 5.95 0.21
C ILE A 59 6.22 5.13 -0.90
N TRP A 60 6.84 5.02 -2.08
CA TRP A 60 6.30 4.24 -3.19
C TRP A 60 6.19 2.74 -2.87
N ALA A 61 7.13 2.20 -2.09
CA ALA A 61 7.09 0.81 -1.65
C ALA A 61 5.78 0.47 -0.93
N ILE A 62 5.26 1.37 -0.08
CA ILE A 62 3.99 1.17 0.63
C ILE A 62 2.84 0.99 -0.37
N PHE A 63 2.79 1.85 -1.39
CA PHE A 63 1.73 1.84 -2.39
C PHE A 63 1.80 0.58 -3.27
N LEU A 64 2.98 0.27 -3.80
CA LEU A 64 3.17 -0.89 -4.65
C LEU A 64 2.94 -2.20 -3.91
N HIS A 65 3.32 -2.28 -2.63
CA HIS A 65 3.04 -3.44 -1.78
C HIS A 65 1.52 -3.72 -1.69
N LYS A 66 0.70 -2.67 -1.58
CA LYS A 66 -0.77 -2.80 -1.51
C LYS A 66 -1.44 -3.10 -2.85
N LEU A 67 -0.79 -2.75 -3.95
CA LEU A 67 -1.26 -3.07 -5.30
C LEU A 67 -0.79 -4.43 -5.82
N SER A 68 0.25 -5.00 -5.19
CA SER A 68 0.88 -6.26 -5.60
C SER A 68 -0.09 -7.44 -5.52
N THR A 69 0.03 -8.32 -6.50
CA THR A 69 -0.74 -9.57 -6.63
C THR A 69 0.19 -10.69 -7.08
N ASP A 70 -0.22 -11.95 -6.95
CA ASP A 70 0.59 -13.08 -7.40
C ASP A 70 0.97 -12.98 -8.89
N GLY A 71 0.02 -12.58 -9.76
CA GLY A 71 0.31 -12.38 -11.19
C GLY A 71 1.01 -11.07 -11.55
N LYS A 72 1.22 -10.16 -10.58
CA LYS A 72 1.91 -8.88 -10.78
C LYS A 72 2.55 -8.42 -9.46
N PRO A 73 3.64 -9.07 -9.02
CA PRO A 73 4.36 -8.67 -7.81
C PRO A 73 5.07 -7.34 -8.06
N GLN A 74 4.83 -6.34 -7.20
CA GLN A 74 5.40 -4.99 -7.33
C GLN A 74 6.16 -4.64 -6.04
N HIS A 75 7.23 -5.37 -5.77
CA HIS A 75 8.07 -5.17 -4.58
C HIS A 75 9.44 -4.54 -4.88
N GLY A 76 9.57 -3.86 -6.03
CA GLY A 76 10.85 -3.33 -6.52
C GLY A 76 11.49 -2.25 -5.62
N PHE A 77 10.69 -1.51 -4.85
CA PHE A 77 11.19 -0.53 -3.87
C PHE A 77 11.28 -1.08 -2.45
N CYS A 78 10.95 -2.36 -2.25
CA CYS A 78 11.15 -2.98 -0.94
C CYS A 78 12.65 -3.29 -0.75
N PRO A 79 13.17 -3.17 0.48
CA PRO A 79 14.51 -3.63 0.80
C PRO A 79 14.68 -5.12 0.47
N SER A 80 15.85 -5.48 -0.09
CA SER A 80 16.21 -6.85 -0.48
C SER A 80 17.15 -7.54 0.51
N ASP A 81 17.28 -6.99 1.71
CA ASP A 81 18.09 -7.51 2.81
C ASP A 81 17.35 -8.61 3.58
N THR A 82 18.09 -9.38 4.38
CA THR A 82 17.54 -10.49 5.18
C THR A 82 16.60 -10.02 6.30
N ASP A 83 16.75 -8.78 6.77
CA ASP A 83 15.87 -8.14 7.76
C ASP A 83 14.74 -7.32 7.10
N THR A 84 14.48 -7.56 5.81
CA THR A 84 13.41 -6.88 5.10
C THR A 84 12.05 -7.15 5.76
N TRP A 85 11.31 -6.07 6.00
CA TRP A 85 9.91 -6.14 6.43
C TRP A 85 8.99 -6.69 5.32
N CYS A 86 9.48 -6.75 4.08
CA CYS A 86 8.72 -7.26 2.95
C CYS A 86 8.74 -8.79 2.90
N LYS A 87 7.64 -9.41 3.32
CA LYS A 87 7.50 -10.87 3.33
C LYS A 87 7.69 -11.53 1.95
N PHE A 88 7.31 -10.84 0.87
CA PHE A 88 7.56 -11.32 -0.49
C PHE A 88 9.06 -11.40 -0.78
N LYS A 89 9.82 -10.32 -0.49
CA LYS A 89 11.27 -10.30 -0.67
C LYS A 89 11.97 -11.31 0.21
N LYS A 90 11.50 -11.48 1.44
CA LYS A 90 12.02 -12.50 2.34
C LYS A 90 11.80 -13.92 1.81
N ALA A 91 10.60 -14.22 1.30
CA ALA A 91 10.32 -15.51 0.67
C ALA A 91 11.15 -15.73 -0.60
N GLU A 92 11.32 -14.69 -1.44
CA GLU A 92 12.19 -14.73 -2.63
C GLU A 92 13.64 -15.08 -2.26
N LEU A 93 14.19 -14.50 -1.18
CA LEU A 93 15.54 -14.82 -0.68
C LEU A 93 15.66 -16.25 -0.15
N LEU A 94 14.61 -16.78 0.49
CA LEU A 94 14.59 -18.12 1.08
C LEU A 94 14.18 -19.22 0.09
N GLY A 95 13.77 -18.86 -1.13
CA GLY A 95 13.20 -19.79 -2.09
C GLY A 95 11.81 -20.33 -1.69
N GLU A 96 11.10 -19.63 -0.82
CA GLU A 96 9.77 -20.00 -0.34
C GLU A 96 8.65 -19.47 -1.24
N THR A 97 7.49 -20.13 -1.22
CA THR A 97 6.30 -19.65 -1.92
C THR A 97 5.61 -18.55 -1.11
N TYR A 98 5.29 -17.44 -1.77
CA TYR A 98 4.53 -16.34 -1.16
C TYR A 98 3.25 -16.08 -1.92
N HIS A 99 2.13 -16.10 -1.18
CA HIS A 99 0.82 -15.71 -1.70
C HIS A 99 0.42 -14.32 -1.21
N HIS A 100 0.13 -13.44 -2.14
CA HIS A 100 -0.29 -12.08 -1.85
C HIS A 100 -1.66 -12.07 -1.18
N LYS A 101 -1.77 -11.26 -0.14
CA LYS A 101 -3.07 -10.96 0.46
C LYS A 101 -3.94 -10.20 -0.54
N LYS A 102 -5.26 -10.41 -0.48
CA LYS A 102 -6.24 -9.77 -1.38
C LYS A 102 -6.03 -8.25 -1.43
N LYS A 103 -5.94 -7.74 -2.66
CA LYS A 103 -5.66 -6.34 -3.01
C LYS A 103 -6.71 -5.37 -2.42
N ILE A 104 -6.24 -4.23 -1.94
CA ILE A 104 -7.12 -3.06 -1.81
C ILE A 104 -7.18 -2.41 -3.18
N VAL A 105 -8.25 -2.73 -3.90
CA VAL A 105 -8.50 -2.17 -5.23
C VAL A 105 -8.67 -0.65 -5.08
N TYR A 106 -8.23 0.12 -6.08
CA TYR A 106 -8.43 1.57 -6.20
C TYR A 106 -7.54 2.47 -5.34
N LEU A 107 -6.45 1.97 -4.76
CA LEU A 107 -5.47 2.85 -4.10
C LEU A 107 -4.93 3.92 -5.06
N TRP A 108 -4.83 3.62 -6.37
CA TRP A 108 -4.45 4.56 -7.43
C TRP A 108 -5.39 5.78 -7.54
N MET A 109 -6.65 5.68 -7.14
CA MET A 109 -7.60 6.81 -7.14
C MET A 109 -7.24 7.88 -6.10
N LEU A 110 -6.42 7.55 -5.09
CA LEU A 110 -6.04 8.47 -4.02
C LEU A 110 -4.98 9.50 -4.45
N TRP A 111 -4.35 9.29 -5.61
CA TRP A 111 -3.19 10.06 -6.06
C TRP A 111 -3.25 10.50 -7.53
N ARG A 112 -4.44 10.48 -8.15
CA ARG A 112 -4.63 11.32 -9.34
C ARG A 112 -4.44 12.81 -8.93
N PRO A 113 -3.71 13.61 -9.74
CA PRO A 113 -3.58 15.05 -9.54
C PRO A 113 -4.95 15.70 -9.32
#